data_AF-A0A2A5IX79-F1
#
_entry.id   AF-A0A2A5IX79-F1
#
_cell.length_a   1.000
_cell.length_b   1.000
_cell.length_c   1.000
_cell.angle_alpha   90.00
_cell.angle_beta   90.00
_cell.angle_gamma   90.00
#
_symmetry.space_group_name_H-M   'P 1'
#
loop_
_entity.id
_entity.type
_entity.pdbx_description
1 polymer ?
#
loop_
_entity_poly.entity_id
_entity_poly.type
_entity_poly.pdbx_seq_one_letter_code
_entity_poly.pdbx_strand_id
1 'polypeptide(L)'
;MNLNNFLKTDRDKAERLIKSIEFLADELLSDAITDRDFEGCIEIAGSIISNCEELKRMHNPEQVVQLQEVATRLLSKGLNVSTAKRPIYES
;
A
#
# COMPACT_ATOMS: atom_id res chain seq x y z
N MET A 1 -6.19 9.50 -8.38
CA MET A 1 -5.26 8.34 -8.42
C MET A 1 -5.98 7.13 -9.01
N ASN A 2 -5.31 6.24 -9.75
CA ASN A 2 -5.95 5.04 -10.33
C ASN A 2 -5.87 3.84 -9.37
N LEU A 3 -7.00 3.40 -8.81
CA LEU A 3 -7.06 2.26 -7.88
C LEU A 3 -6.64 0.92 -8.50
N ASN A 4 -6.53 0.84 -9.82
CA ASN A 4 -6.04 -0.37 -10.49
C ASN A 4 -4.55 -0.65 -10.25
N ASN A 5 -3.81 0.31 -9.73
CA ASN A 5 -2.41 0.14 -9.33
C ASN A 5 -2.25 -0.60 -7.99
N PHE A 6 -3.36 -0.94 -7.33
CA PHE A 6 -3.38 -1.72 -6.10
C PHE A 6 -3.90 -3.14 -6.33
N LEU A 7 -3.42 -4.08 -5.51
CA LEU A 7 -4.00 -5.42 -5.44
C LEU A 7 -5.49 -5.34 -5.14
N LYS A 8 -6.29 -6.23 -5.73
CA LYS A 8 -7.76 -6.21 -5.55
C LYS A 8 -8.17 -6.25 -4.07
N THR A 9 -7.45 -7.00 -3.24
CA THR A 9 -7.67 -7.11 -1.79
C THR A 9 -7.41 -5.82 -1.03
N ASP A 10 -6.61 -4.92 -1.61
CA ASP A 10 -6.08 -3.75 -0.93
C ASP A 10 -6.77 -2.46 -1.39
N ARG A 11 -7.63 -2.54 -2.43
CA ARG A 11 -8.31 -1.37 -3.01
C ARG A 11 -9.20 -0.65 -2.01
N ASP A 12 -9.99 -1.39 -1.24
CA ASP A 12 -10.88 -0.79 -0.22
C ASP A 12 -10.08 -0.05 0.84
N LYS A 13 -8.93 -0.61 1.24
CA LYS A 13 -8.03 0.03 2.19
C LYS A 13 -7.37 1.28 1.58
N ALA A 14 -6.92 1.19 0.33
CA ALA A 14 -6.33 2.31 -0.38
C ALA A 14 -7.34 3.46 -0.55
N GLU A 15 -8.59 3.16 -0.88
CA GLU A 15 -9.66 4.15 -0.98
C GLU A 15 -9.92 4.85 0.36
N ARG A 16 -9.95 4.08 1.47
CA ARG A 16 -10.11 4.66 2.82
C ARG A 16 -8.95 5.58 3.20
N LEU A 17 -7.71 5.20 2.90
CA LEU A 17 -6.55 6.03 3.17
C LEU A 17 -6.57 7.33 2.35
N ILE A 18 -6.97 7.25 1.08
CA ILE A 18 -7.11 8.44 0.22
C ILE A 18 -8.16 9.40 0.81
N LYS A 19 -9.36 8.90 1.13
CA LYS A 19 -10.43 9.71 1.74
C LYS A 19 -9.98 10.31 3.08
N SER A 20 -9.21 9.56 3.86
CA SER A 20 -8.65 10.05 5.12
C SER A 20 -7.66 11.19 4.87
N ILE A 21 -6.77 11.09 3.87
CA ILE A 21 -5.83 12.17 3.54
C ILE A 21 -6.58 13.42 3.08
N GLU A 22 -7.58 13.26 2.21
CA GLU A 22 -8.42 14.36 1.72
C GLU A 22 -9.09 15.09 2.89
N PHE A 23 -9.75 14.36 3.79
CA PHE A 23 -10.36 14.95 4.99
C PHE A 23 -9.34 15.64 5.92
N LEU A 24 -8.20 15.00 6.19
CA LEU A 24 -7.17 15.57 7.05
C LEU A 24 -6.58 16.87 6.46
N ALA A 25 -6.39 16.93 5.14
CA ALA A 25 -5.82 18.08 4.47
C ALA A 25 -6.82 19.22 4.29
N ASP A 26 -8.02 18.91 3.81
CA ASP A 26 -9.00 19.92 3.39
C ASP A 26 -9.78 20.49 4.58
N GLU A 27 -10.08 19.65 5.58
CA GLU A 27 -10.83 20.08 6.77
C GLU A 27 -9.85 20.39 7.91
N LEU A 28 -9.20 19.37 8.47
CA LEU A 28 -8.49 19.56 9.76
C LEU A 28 -7.25 20.46 9.66
N LEU A 29 -6.41 20.25 8.64
CA LEU A 29 -5.18 21.06 8.50
C LEU A 29 -5.52 22.52 8.19
N SER A 30 -6.53 22.73 7.34
CA SER A 30 -7.01 24.07 6.97
C SER A 30 -7.55 24.83 8.19
N ASP A 31 -8.33 24.15 9.03
CA ASP A 31 -8.87 24.72 10.27
C ASP A 31 -7.75 25.04 11.27
N ALA A 32 -6.81 24.10 11.49
CA ALA A 32 -5.67 24.32 12.39
C ALA A 32 -4.79 25.50 11.96
N ILE A 33 -4.58 25.70 10.65
CA ILE A 33 -3.86 26.87 10.12
C ILE A 33 -4.63 28.15 10.42
N THR A 34 -5.96 28.15 10.21
CA THR A 34 -6.83 29.31 10.42
C THR A 34 -6.83 29.73 11.90
N ASP A 35 -6.89 28.75 12.80
CA ASP A 35 -6.88 28.95 14.25
C ASP A 35 -5.48 29.21 14.82
N ARG A 36 -4.44 29.14 13.98
CA ARG A 36 -3.02 29.24 14.37
C ARG A 36 -2.61 28.19 15.40
N ASP A 37 -3.26 27.04 15.36
CA ASP A 37 -2.89 25.86 16.14
C ASP A 37 -1.72 25.14 15.45
N PHE A 38 -0.51 25.60 15.74
CA PHE A 38 0.70 25.04 15.12
C PHE A 38 1.02 23.62 15.61
N GLU A 39 0.62 23.25 16.83
CA GLU A 39 0.81 21.89 17.33
C GLU A 39 -0.13 20.94 16.59
N GLY A 40 -1.42 21.31 16.47
CA GLY A 40 -2.38 20.58 15.66
C GLY A 40 -1.94 20.43 14.20
N CYS A 41 -1.36 21.48 13.61
CA CYS A 41 -0.79 21.40 12.26
C CYS A 41 0.28 20.32 12.13
N ILE A 42 1.19 20.21 13.11
CA ILE A 42 2.28 19.21 13.12
C ILE A 42 1.70 17.80 13.24
N GLU A 43 0.76 17.59 14.16
CA GLU A 43 0.12 16.29 14.39
C GLU A 43 -0.65 15.79 13.15
N ILE A 44 -1.44 16.67 12.54
CA ILE A 44 -2.22 16.35 11.34
C ILE A 44 -1.28 16.08 10.16
N ALA A 45 -0.25 16.91 9.96
CA ALA A 45 0.74 16.68 8.91
C ALA A 45 1.46 15.33 9.09
N GLY A 46 1.80 14.96 10.33
CA GLY A 46 2.35 13.63 10.65
C GLY A 46 1.42 12.48 10.25
N SER A 47 0.11 12.64 10.50
CA SER A 47 -0.91 11.65 10.12
C SER A 47 -1.04 11.53 8.59
N ILE A 48 -1.04 12.65 7.87
CA ILE A 48 -1.05 12.67 6.40
C ILE A 48 0.19 11.96 5.85
N ILE A 49 1.38 12.26 6.38
CA ILE A 49 2.64 11.62 5.98
C ILE A 49 2.54 10.10 6.16
N SER A 50 2.10 9.63 7.33
CA SER A 50 1.95 8.20 7.62
C SER A 50 1.02 7.50 6.62
N ASN A 51 -0.13 8.10 6.32
CA ASN A 51 -1.09 7.54 5.35
C ASN A 51 -0.52 7.51 3.92
N CYS A 52 0.20 8.57 3.52
CA CYS A 52 0.88 8.64 2.22
C CYS A 52 1.98 7.58 2.08
N GLU A 53 2.77 7.35 3.13
CA GLU A 53 3.78 6.29 3.14
C GLU A 53 3.15 4.90 3.05
N GLU A 54 2.02 4.68 3.73
CA GLU A 54 1.29 3.43 3.62
C GLU A 54 0.75 3.19 2.21
N LEU A 55 0.14 4.21 1.60
CA LEU A 55 -0.28 4.16 0.21
C LEU A 55 0.90 3.87 -0.72
N LYS A 56 2.06 4.49 -0.51
CA LYS A 56 3.28 4.22 -1.29
C LYS A 56 3.73 2.77 -1.16
N ARG A 57 3.68 2.19 0.05
CA ARG A 57 4.01 0.77 0.28
C ARG A 57 3.01 -0.16 -0.43
N MET A 58 1.73 0.20 -0.43
CA MET A 58 0.67 -0.58 -1.10
C MET A 58 0.68 -0.39 -2.63
N HIS A 59 1.14 0.77 -3.11
CA HIS A 59 1.26 1.13 -4.53
C HIS A 59 2.44 0.45 -5.22
N ASN A 60 3.16 -0.46 -4.54
CA ASN A 60 4.23 -1.26 -5.13
C ASN A 60 3.66 -2.52 -5.83
N PRO A 61 3.47 -2.51 -7.17
CA PRO A 61 3.13 -3.71 -7.93
C PRO A 61 4.23 -4.79 -7.92
N GLU A 62 5.43 -4.47 -7.41
CA GLU A 62 6.61 -5.33 -7.42
C GLU A 62 6.50 -6.59 -6.55
N GLN A 63 5.45 -6.74 -5.73
CA GLN A 63 5.14 -8.02 -5.09
C GLN A 63 4.16 -8.90 -5.87
N VAL A 64 3.89 -8.60 -7.14
CA VAL A 64 3.87 -9.68 -8.14
C VAL A 64 5.32 -10.13 -8.27
N VAL A 65 5.81 -10.83 -7.26
CA VAL A 65 7.13 -11.41 -7.32
C VAL A 65 7.10 -12.31 -8.52
N GLN A 66 7.82 -11.94 -9.57
CA GLN A 66 7.96 -12.81 -10.72
C GLN A 66 8.48 -14.12 -10.14
N LEU A 67 7.67 -15.17 -10.20
CA LEU A 67 7.99 -16.46 -9.59
C LEU A 67 9.40 -16.92 -10.02
N GLN A 68 9.78 -16.52 -11.24
CA GLN A 68 11.10 -16.62 -11.82
C GLN A 68 12.22 -16.00 -10.96
N GLU A 69 12.06 -14.80 -10.44
CA GLU A 69 13.05 -14.10 -9.61
C GLU A 69 13.21 -14.79 -8.26
N VAL A 70 12.10 -15.19 -7.63
CA VAL A 70 12.15 -15.99 -6.38
C VAL A 70 12.80 -17.35 -6.62
N ALA A 71 12.43 -18.04 -7.70
CA ALA A 71 13.06 -19.31 -8.07
C ALA A 71 14.58 -19.14 -8.28
N THR A 72 15.00 -18.08 -8.96
CA THR A 72 16.42 -17.77 -9.19
C THR A 72 17.18 -17.51 -7.89
N ARG A 73 16.59 -16.76 -6.94
CA ARG A 73 17.19 -16.49 -5.62
C ARG A 73 17.27 -17.74 -4.73
N LEU A 74 16.34 -18.68 -4.88
CA LEU A 74 16.36 -19.94 -4.15
C LEU A 74 17.41 -20.90 -4.74
N LEU A 75 17.47 -20.99 -6.07
CA LEU A 75 18.49 -21.76 -6.79
C LEU A 75 19.91 -21.28 -6.47
N SER A 76 20.14 -19.96 -6.40
CA SER A 76 21.46 -19.41 -6.02
C SER A 76 21.89 -19.75 -4.60
N LYS A 77 20.94 -20.13 -3.73
CA LYS A 77 21.18 -20.64 -2.37
C LYS A 77 21.25 -22.16 -2.29
N GLY A 78 21.26 -22.86 -3.43
CA GLY A 78 21.30 -24.32 -3.51
C GLY A 78 19.97 -25.02 -3.21
N LEU A 79 18.87 -24.27 -3.13
CA LEU A 79 17.54 -24.83 -2.94
C LEU A 79 16.93 -25.16 -4.31
N ASN A 80 16.66 -26.44 -4.55
CA ASN A 80 16.03 -26.88 -5.79
C ASN A 80 14.52 -26.66 -5.71
N VAL A 81 13.97 -25.90 -6.65
CA VAL A 81 12.56 -25.50 -6.65
C VAL A 81 11.90 -26.01 -7.92
N SER A 82 10.76 -26.67 -7.77
CA SER A 82 9.94 -27.16 -8.88
C SER A 82 8.51 -26.63 -8.75
N THR A 83 7.85 -26.38 -9.88
CA THR A 83 6.45 -25.96 -9.87
C THR A 83 5.54 -27.14 -9.51
N ALA A 84 4.69 -26.95 -8.51
CA ALA A 84 3.65 -27.91 -8.17
C ALA A 84 2.31 -27.41 -8.73
N LYS A 85 1.64 -28.22 -9.55
CA LYS A 85 0.24 -27.97 -9.93
C LYS A 85 -0.67 -28.70 -8.95
N ARG A 86 -1.75 -28.04 -8.55
CA ARG A 86 -2.80 -28.68 -7.74
C ARG A 86 -3.50 -29.74 -8.62
N PRO A 87 -3.72 -30.97 -8.14
CA PRO A 87 -4.47 -31.96 -8.91
C PRO A 87 -5.88 -31.43 -9.17
N ILE A 88 -6.30 -31.48 -10.43
CA ILE A 88 -7.67 -31.16 -10.84
C ILE A 88 -8.49 -32.41 -10.51
N TYR A 89 -9.34 -32.33 -9.49
CA TYR A 89 -10.35 -33.36 -9.28
C TYR A 89 -11.52 -33.03 -10.22
N GLU A 90 -11.65 -33.80 -11.30
CA GLU A 90 -12.88 -33.82 -12.11
C GLU A 90 -13.98 -34.43 -11.24
N SER A 91 -15.09 -33.70 -11.05
CA SER A 91 -16.30 -34.14 -10.36
C SER A 91 -17.39 -34.43 -11.37
#